data_AF-A0A078A307-F1
#
_entry.id   AF-A0A078A307-F1
#
_cell.length_a   1.000
_cell.length_b   1.000
_cell.length_c   1.000
_cell.angle_alpha   90.00
_cell.angle_beta   90.00
_cell.angle_gamma   90.00
#
_symmetry.space_group_name_H-M   'P 1'
#
loop_
_entity.id
_entity.type
_entity.pdbx_description
1 polymer ?
#
loop_
_entity_poly.entity_id
_entity_poly.type
_entity_poly.pdbx_seq_one_letter_code
_entity_poly.pdbx_strand_id
1 'polypeptide(L)'
;MELKSGDMIDVSLEIPKSEGDFEWVQAKILAVLNEDNLKLNFIFDYWKQNTIINKWTIKIEQSTILDIQERKQSNSDHIIKMAFIGYRVYCEQGNKEDEMGSFYGWSSRYDEWIPLYSLRIRPLLTQTLKKRNPFNLIVSN
;
A
#
# COMPACT_ATOMS: atom_id res chain seq x y z
N MET A 1 -0.57 -3.50 14.94
CA MET A 1 0.84 -3.04 14.92
C MET A 1 0.81 -1.52 15.09
N GLU A 2 1.46 -0.99 16.11
CA GLU A 2 1.46 0.46 16.39
C GLU A 2 2.62 1.13 15.62
N LEU A 3 2.31 2.15 14.82
CA LEU A 3 3.28 2.90 14.02
C LEU A 3 4.04 3.89 14.91
N LYS A 4 5.37 3.97 14.77
CA LYS A 4 6.22 4.90 15.54
C LYS A 4 7.15 5.73 14.65
N SER A 5 7.64 6.83 15.22
CA SER A 5 8.67 7.64 14.56
C SER A 5 9.90 6.77 14.24
N GLY A 6 10.43 6.96 13.03
CA GLY A 6 11.54 6.20 12.49
C GLY A 6 11.15 5.00 11.64
N ASP A 7 9.90 4.54 11.69
CA ASP A 7 9.42 3.45 10.85
C ASP A 7 9.39 3.86 9.37
N MET A 8 9.65 2.87 8.52
CA MET A 8 9.56 2.97 7.08
C MET A 8 8.23 2.38 6.63
N ILE A 9 7.48 3.13 5.82
CA ILE A 9 6.18 2.70 5.29
C ILE A 9 6.13 2.94 3.78
N ASP A 10 5.38 2.10 3.08
CA ASP A 10 5.01 2.34 1.69
C ASP A 10 3.66 3.06 1.67
N VAL A 11 3.57 4.16 0.91
CA VAL A 11 2.40 5.03 0.85
C VAL A 11 1.96 5.16 -0.59
N SER A 12 0.67 4.92 -0.86
CA SER A 12 0.07 5.23 -2.16
C SER A 12 -0.34 6.69 -2.19
N LEU A 13 0.21 7.46 -3.13
CA LEU A 13 -0.10 8.88 -3.32
C LEU A 13 -0.67 9.12 -4.70
N GLU A 14 -1.69 9.97 -4.78
CA GLU A 14 -2.17 10.49 -6.06
C GLU A 14 -1.11 11.40 -6.70
N ILE A 15 -0.85 11.19 -7.99
CA ILE A 15 0.08 12.01 -8.78
C ILE A 15 -0.64 13.32 -9.14
N PRO A 16 -0.09 14.50 -8.79
CA PRO A 16 -0.72 15.77 -9.11
C PRO A 16 -0.95 15.88 -10.61
N LYS A 17 -2.13 16.38 -10.99
CA LYS A 17 -2.54 16.59 -12.38
C LYS A 17 -2.75 15.29 -13.18
N SER A 18 -2.66 14.13 -12.54
CA SER A 18 -3.24 12.90 -13.08
C SER A 18 -4.69 12.80 -12.57
N GLU A 19 -5.62 12.39 -13.44
CA GLU A 19 -6.97 12.05 -13.01
C GLU A 19 -6.97 10.59 -12.53
N GLY A 20 -6.63 10.39 -11.26
CA GLY A 20 -6.72 9.09 -10.61
C GLY A 20 -5.52 8.15 -10.78
N ASP A 21 -4.35 8.65 -11.21
CA ASP A 21 -3.14 7.85 -11.15
C ASP A 21 -2.50 7.92 -9.76
N PHE A 22 -2.04 6.78 -9.28
CA PHE A 22 -1.41 6.63 -7.98
C PHE A 22 -0.01 6.05 -8.12
N GLU A 23 0.91 6.55 -7.30
CA GLU A 23 2.27 6.04 -7.17
C GLU A 23 2.56 5.58 -5.75
N TRP A 24 3.21 4.42 -5.62
CA TRP A 24 3.69 3.91 -4.36
C TRP A 24 5.07 4.49 -4.07
N VAL A 25 5.16 5.24 -2.98
CA VAL A 25 6.40 5.90 -2.54
C VAL A 25 6.77 5.46 -1.13
N GLN A 26 8.07 5.35 -0.87
CA GLN A 26 8.56 5.04 0.47
C GLN A 26 8.69 6.31 1.31
N ALA A 27 8.11 6.27 2.50
CA ALA A 27 8.17 7.36 3.45
C ALA A 27 8.71 6.90 4.79
N LYS A 28 9.50 7.76 5.43
CA LYS A 28 9.88 7.62 6.83
C LYS A 28 8.91 8.41 7.69
N ILE A 29 8.37 7.80 8.75
CA ILE A 29 7.59 8.51 9.76
C ILE A 29 8.56 9.41 10.55
N LEU A 30 8.42 10.72 10.42
CA LEU A 30 9.16 11.70 11.22
C LEU A 30 8.54 11.85 12.62
N ALA A 31 7.22 11.95 12.67
CA ALA A 31 6.48 12.10 13.92
C ALA A 31 5.06 11.56 13.80
N VAL A 32 4.54 10.99 14.89
CA VAL A 32 3.12 10.72 15.09
C VAL A 32 2.55 11.96 15.79
N LEU A 33 1.75 12.75 15.10
CA LEU A 33 1.26 14.03 15.64
C LEU A 33 0.06 13.82 16.57
N ASN A 34 -0.83 12.91 16.21
CA ASN A 34 -1.97 12.46 17.00
C ASN A 34 -2.41 11.06 16.52
N GLU A 35 -3.56 10.58 17.01
CA GLU A 35 -4.11 9.26 16.65
C GLU A 35 -4.30 9.09 15.13
N ASP A 36 -4.49 10.18 14.40
CA ASP A 36 -4.88 10.16 12.99
C ASP A 36 -3.85 10.76 12.03
N ASN A 37 -2.78 11.40 12.49
CA ASN A 37 -1.89 12.17 11.60
C ASN A 37 -0.42 11.75 11.75
N LEU A 38 0.23 11.55 10.60
CA LEU A 38 1.64 11.25 10.49
C LEU A 38 2.35 12.36 9.73
N LYS A 39 3.49 12.80 10.25
CA LYS A 39 4.43 13.63 9.50
C LYS A 39 5.40 12.71 8.78
N LEU A 40 5.42 12.79 7.45
CA LEU A 40 6.20 11.88 6.61
C LEU A 40 7.36 12.60 5.91
N ASN A 41 8.44 11.86 5.67
CA ASN A 41 9.53 12.26 4.79
C ASN A 41 9.69 11.24 3.66
N PHE A 42 9.41 11.65 2.42
CA PHE A 42 9.53 10.81 1.23
C PHE A 42 10.99 10.76 0.79
N ILE A 43 11.53 9.55 0.61
CA ILE A 43 12.97 9.36 0.43
C ILE A 43 13.45 9.75 -0.97
N PHE A 44 12.56 9.81 -1.96
CA PHE A 44 12.92 10.09 -3.35
C PHE A 44 12.08 11.18 -4.04
N ASP A 45 11.10 11.75 -3.33
CA ASP A 45 10.23 12.81 -3.84
C ASP A 45 10.55 14.15 -3.19
N TYR A 46 11.53 14.84 -3.76
CA TYR A 46 11.97 16.18 -3.29
C TYR A 46 10.83 17.20 -3.26
N TRP A 47 9.78 17.00 -4.06
CA TRP A 47 8.65 17.89 -4.20
C TRP A 47 7.56 17.70 -3.13
N LYS A 48 7.64 16.67 -2.26
CA LYS A 48 6.67 16.40 -1.16
C LYS A 48 7.29 16.34 0.24
N GLN A 49 8.45 16.93 0.46
CA GLN A 49 9.08 16.93 1.79
C GLN A 49 8.15 17.53 2.87
N ASN A 50 8.12 16.90 4.05
CA ASN A 50 7.33 17.32 5.21
C ASN A 50 5.80 17.36 5.02
N THR A 51 5.25 16.45 4.22
CA THR A 51 3.78 16.36 4.11
C THR A 51 3.19 15.75 5.39
N ILE A 52 2.15 16.39 5.92
CA ILE A 52 1.29 15.81 6.96
C ILE A 52 0.21 15.03 6.22
N ILE A 53 0.15 13.72 6.46
CA ILE A 53 -0.87 12.87 5.87
C ILE A 53 -1.66 12.23 6.99
N ASN A 54 -2.97 12.22 6.80
CA ASN A 54 -3.88 11.53 7.70
C ASN A 54 -3.70 10.00 7.52
N LYS A 55 -3.62 9.24 8.60
CA LYS A 55 -3.48 7.77 8.59
C LYS A 55 -4.57 7.11 7.76
N TRP A 56 -5.77 7.69 7.74
CA TRP A 56 -6.92 7.23 6.95
C TRP A 56 -6.81 7.59 5.46
N THR A 57 -5.99 8.59 5.09
CA THR A 57 -5.69 8.90 3.68
C THR A 57 -4.47 8.13 3.17
N ILE A 58 -3.60 7.65 4.07
CA ILE A 58 -2.61 6.60 3.76
C ILE A 58 -3.39 5.30 3.59
N LYS A 59 -3.79 5.03 2.36
CA LYS A 59 -4.30 3.72 1.94
C LYS A 59 -3.19 2.68 2.06
N ILE A 60 -2.91 2.18 3.26
CA ILE A 60 -2.29 0.87 3.43
C ILE A 60 -3.39 -0.14 3.09
N GLU A 61 -3.72 -0.22 1.79
CA GLU A 61 -4.76 -1.11 1.30
C GLU A 61 -4.21 -2.53 1.31
N GLN A 62 -4.30 -3.16 2.48
CA GLN A 62 -4.31 -4.62 2.52
C GLN A 62 -5.52 -5.08 1.71
N SER A 63 -5.25 -5.95 0.74
CA SER A 63 -6.23 -6.45 -0.19
C SER A 63 -6.11 -7.96 -0.29
N THR A 64 -7.22 -8.60 -0.66
CA THR A 64 -7.30 -10.04 -0.88
C THR A 64 -7.45 -10.28 -2.37
N ILE A 65 -6.62 -11.16 -2.93
CA ILE A 65 -6.84 -11.68 -4.29
C ILE A 65 -7.98 -12.68 -4.19
N LEU A 66 -9.13 -12.33 -4.75
CA LEU A 66 -10.34 -13.14 -4.74
C LEU A 66 -10.35 -14.16 -5.88
N ASP A 67 -9.80 -13.79 -7.04
CA ASP A 67 -9.73 -14.66 -8.22
C ASP A 67 -8.59 -14.25 -9.16
N ILE A 68 -8.16 -15.16 -10.05
CA ILE A 68 -7.19 -14.90 -11.12
C ILE A 68 -7.70 -15.51 -12.42
N GLN A 69 -7.81 -14.69 -13.47
CA GLN A 69 -8.29 -15.12 -14.78
C GLN A 69 -7.43 -14.59 -15.92
N GLU A 70 -7.41 -15.32 -17.03
CA GLU A 70 -6.81 -14.90 -18.29
C GLU A 70 -7.85 -14.20 -19.16
N ARG A 71 -7.53 -13.00 -19.65
CA ARG A 71 -8.38 -12.24 -20.59
C ARG A 71 -7.61 -11.92 -21.87
N LYS A 72 -8.25 -12.15 -23.02
CA LYS A 72 -7.75 -11.65 -24.30
C LYS A 72 -8.03 -10.16 -24.40
N GLN A 73 -7.03 -9.40 -24.84
CA GLN A 73 -7.20 -7.98 -25.11
C GLN A 73 -8.03 -7.79 -26.39
N SER A 74 -8.98 -6.85 -26.39
CA SER A 74 -9.97 -6.69 -27.47
C SER A 74 -9.39 -6.56 -28.88
N ASN A 75 -8.13 -6.09 -28.98
CA ASN A 75 -7.46 -5.74 -30.23
C ASN A 75 -6.15 -6.52 -30.45
N SER A 76 -5.85 -7.55 -29.66
CA SER A 76 -4.62 -8.33 -29.84
C SER A 76 -4.77 -9.78 -29.36
N ASP A 77 -3.99 -10.70 -29.94
CA ASP A 77 -3.91 -12.09 -29.46
C ASP A 77 -3.18 -12.23 -28.11
N HIS A 78 -2.79 -11.11 -27.49
CA HIS A 78 -2.15 -11.13 -26.18
C HIS A 78 -3.15 -11.51 -25.09
N ILE A 79 -2.75 -12.48 -24.29
CA ILE A 79 -3.47 -12.91 -23.10
C ILE A 79 -2.86 -12.19 -21.91
N ILE A 80 -3.69 -11.46 -21.16
CA ILE A 80 -3.30 -10.79 -19.92
C ILE A 80 -3.89 -11.56 -18.75
N LYS A 81 -3.06 -11.88 -17.77
CA LYS A 81 -3.52 -12.38 -16.47
C LYS A 81 -4.01 -11.21 -15.63
N MET A 82 -5.25 -11.29 -15.19
CA MET A 82 -5.93 -10.32 -14.35
C MET A 82 -6.18 -10.95 -12.98
N ALA A 83 -6.04 -10.17 -11.92
CA ALA A 83 -6.48 -10.54 -10.58
C ALA A 83 -7.73 -9.75 -10.22
N PHE A 84 -8.70 -10.42 -9.61
CA PHE A 84 -9.85 -9.79 -8.98
C PHE A 84 -9.49 -9.46 -7.54
N ILE A 85 -9.47 -8.16 -7.22
CA ILE A 85 -8.98 -7.66 -5.94
C ILE A 85 -10.15 -7.19 -5.10
N GLY A 86 -10.26 -7.76 -3.90
CA GLY A 86 -11.11 -7.25 -2.83
C GLY A 86 -10.32 -6.36 -1.89
N TYR A 87 -10.77 -5.13 -1.68
CA TYR A 87 -10.13 -4.18 -0.75
C TYR A 87 -10.52 -4.46 0.71
N ARG A 88 -10.37 -5.70 1.14
CA ARG A 88 -10.72 -6.19 2.46
C ARG A 88 -9.79 -7.31 2.92
N VAL A 89 -9.73 -7.48 4.23
CA VAL A 89 -8.95 -8.52 4.92
C VAL A 89 -9.90 -9.32 5.80
N TYR A 90 -9.99 -10.63 5.52
CA TYR A 90 -10.82 -11.56 6.27
C TYR A 90 -10.19 -11.91 7.62
N CYS A 91 -10.97 -11.79 8.68
CA CYS A 91 -10.59 -12.14 10.04
C CYS A 91 -11.83 -12.36 10.91
N GLU A 92 -11.76 -13.25 11.90
CA GLU A 92 -12.89 -13.60 12.78
C GLU A 92 -13.45 -12.38 13.55
N GLN A 93 -12.62 -11.36 13.80
CA GLN A 93 -13.00 -10.15 14.52
C GLN A 93 -13.47 -9.00 13.59
N GLY A 94 -13.66 -9.27 12.30
CA GLY A 94 -14.09 -8.28 11.31
C GLY A 94 -15.41 -7.61 11.69
N ASN A 95 -15.56 -6.33 11.36
CA ASN A 95 -16.78 -5.56 11.66
C ASN A 95 -17.82 -5.56 10.52
N LYS A 96 -17.51 -6.25 9.42
CA LYS A 96 -18.39 -6.48 8.28
C LYS A 96 -18.34 -7.96 7.94
N GLU A 97 -19.32 -8.44 7.18
CA GLU A 97 -19.42 -9.85 6.80
C GLU A 97 -19.93 -9.96 5.36
N ASP A 98 -19.39 -10.91 4.62
CA ASP A 98 -19.89 -11.34 3.32
C ASP A 98 -19.87 -12.87 3.21
N GLU A 99 -20.10 -13.41 2.01
CA GLU A 99 -20.15 -14.86 1.74
C GLU A 99 -18.86 -15.62 2.13
N MET A 100 -17.71 -14.93 2.23
CA MET A 100 -16.43 -15.52 2.63
C MET A 100 -16.14 -15.37 4.14
N GLY A 101 -16.96 -14.61 4.87
CA GLY A 101 -16.88 -14.45 6.32
C GLY A 101 -16.66 -13.00 6.77
N SER A 102 -16.27 -12.85 8.03
CA SER A 102 -16.05 -11.53 8.64
C SER A 102 -14.76 -10.87 8.12
N PHE A 103 -14.80 -9.55 7.90
CA PHE A 103 -13.68 -8.79 7.34
C PHE A 103 -13.59 -7.33 7.84
N TYR A 104 -12.41 -6.73 7.64
CA TYR A 104 -12.19 -5.28 7.69
C TYR A 104 -11.93 -4.73 6.30
N GLY A 105 -12.37 -3.49 6.03
CA GLY A 105 -12.13 -2.79 4.77
C GLY A 105 -13.40 -2.43 4.00
N TRP A 106 -13.33 -2.53 2.68
CA TRP A 106 -14.37 -2.10 1.75
C TRP A 106 -15.27 -3.26 1.30
N SER A 107 -16.55 -2.95 1.09
CA SER A 107 -17.54 -3.90 0.56
C SER A 107 -17.24 -4.26 -0.90
N SER A 108 -17.85 -5.34 -1.38
CA SER A 108 -17.66 -5.87 -2.75
C SER A 108 -17.92 -4.90 -3.90
N ARG A 109 -18.69 -3.83 -3.67
CA ARG A 109 -18.92 -2.78 -4.68
C ARG A 109 -17.66 -2.04 -5.16
N TYR A 110 -16.55 -2.16 -4.42
CA TYR A 110 -15.26 -1.55 -4.76
C TYR A 110 -14.26 -2.56 -5.34
N ASP A 111 -14.65 -3.82 -5.48
CA ASP A 111 -13.77 -4.83 -6.03
C ASP A 111 -13.51 -4.55 -7.51
N GLU A 112 -12.29 -4.81 -7.95
CA GLU A 112 -11.91 -4.52 -9.33
C GLU A 112 -10.98 -5.57 -9.91
N TRP A 113 -11.01 -5.69 -11.23
CA TRP A 113 -10.04 -6.48 -11.98
C TRP A 113 -8.85 -5.61 -12.33
N ILE A 114 -7.66 -5.98 -11.87
CA ILE A 114 -6.41 -5.32 -12.24
C ILE A 114 -5.44 -6.32 -12.89
N PRO A 115 -4.59 -5.87 -13.82
CA PRO A 115 -3.57 -6.74 -14.41
C PRO A 115 -2.57 -7.23 -13.36
N LEU A 116 -2.11 -8.48 -13.44
CA LEU A 116 -1.12 -9.02 -12.50
C LEU A 116 0.22 -8.28 -12.51
N TYR A 117 0.56 -7.63 -13.63
CA TYR A 117 1.75 -6.78 -13.74
C TYR A 117 1.54 -5.36 -13.20
N SER A 118 0.35 -5.04 -12.68
CA SER A 118 0.07 -3.73 -12.10
C SER A 118 0.98 -3.46 -10.91
N LEU A 119 1.58 -2.27 -10.88
CA LEU A 119 2.39 -1.82 -9.74
C LEU A 119 1.58 -1.69 -8.44
N ARG A 120 0.24 -1.75 -8.53
CA ARG A 120 -0.68 -1.79 -7.39
C ARG A 120 -0.66 -3.13 -6.66
N ILE A 121 -0.24 -4.22 -7.31
CA ILE A 121 -0.06 -5.52 -6.67
C ILE A 121 1.40 -5.64 -6.26
N ARG A 122 1.66 -5.61 -4.95
CA ARG A 122 2.98 -5.91 -4.40
C ARG A 122 2.84 -6.81 -3.19
N PRO A 123 3.75 -7.78 -2.99
CA PRO A 123 3.68 -8.59 -1.79
C PRO A 123 3.93 -7.71 -0.56
N LEU A 124 3.05 -7.85 0.43
CA LEU A 124 3.09 -7.14 1.70
C LEU A 124 4.49 -7.28 2.32
N LEU A 125 5.08 -6.17 2.79
CA LEU A 125 6.40 -6.09 3.45
C LEU A 125 7.65 -6.36 2.58
N THR A 126 7.55 -6.39 1.24
CA THR A 126 8.73 -6.65 0.40
C THR A 126 9.72 -5.48 0.29
N GLN A 127 9.35 -4.26 0.67
CA GLN A 127 10.25 -3.10 0.61
C GLN A 127 10.78 -2.62 1.97
N THR A 128 10.31 -3.21 3.08
CA THR A 128 10.59 -2.72 4.44
C THR A 128 11.51 -3.64 5.24
N LEU A 129 12.59 -4.13 4.65
CA LEU A 129 13.74 -4.61 5.44
C LEU A 129 15.05 -4.25 4.72
N LYS A 130 15.39 -2.95 4.73
CA LYS A 130 16.81 -2.57 4.62
C LYS A 130 17.47 -3.13 5.88
N LYS A 131 18.08 -4.32 5.81
CA LYS A 131 18.92 -4.88 6.88
C LYS A 131 19.83 -3.73 7.35
N ARG A 132 19.67 -3.29 8.60
CA ARG A 132 20.68 -2.42 9.22
C ARG A 132 21.99 -3.20 9.17
N ASN A 133 22.97 -2.69 8.45
CA ASN A 133 24.32 -3.23 8.50
C ASN A 133 24.86 -2.98 9.92
N PRO A 134 25.20 -4.01 10.72
CA PRO A 134 25.66 -3.82 12.09
C PRO A 134 27.09 -3.23 12.20
N PHE A 135 27.74 -2.90 11.08
CA PHE A 135 29.18 -2.56 11.02
C PHE A 135 29.52 -1.06 11.10
N ASN A 136 28.60 -0.17 11.46
CA ASN A 136 28.91 1.27 11.63
C ASN A 136 28.97 1.74 13.10
N LEU A 137 29.34 0.85 14.02
CA LEU A 137 29.86 1.23 15.34
C LEU A 137 31.34 0.84 15.36
N ILE A 138 32.20 1.76 15.83
CA ILE A 138 33.67 1.80 15.69
C ILE A 138 34.04 2.50 14.36
N VAL A 139 34.41 3.78 14.33
CA VAL A 139 35.61 4.35 14.94
C VAL A 139 35.33 5.79 15.40
N SER A 140 35.55 6.05 16.69
CA SER A 140 35.95 7.36 17.20
C SER A 140 37.10 7.12 18.17
N ASN A 141 38.32 7.42 17.72
CA ASN A 141 39.47 7.76 18.55
C ASN A 141 40.01 9.08 18.02
#